data_AF-A0A969E5S0-F1
#
_entry.id   AF-A0A969E5S0-F1
#
_cell.length_a   1.000
_cell.length_b   1.000
_cell.length_c   1.000
_cell.angle_alpha   90.00
_cell.angle_beta   90.00
_cell.angle_gamma   90.00
#
_symmetry.space_group_name_H-M   'P 1'
#
loop_
_entity.id
_entity.type
_entity.pdbx_description
1 polymer ?
#
loop_
_entity_poly.entity_id
_entity_poly.type
_entity_poly.pdbx_seq_one_letter_code
_entity_poly.pdbx_strand_id
1 'polypeptide(L)'
;MRNNLQVDKDVVLFADLLDFDIDPAIHSPVILGQGATTDFLDVPEKFNFPQNILDAHHALGRQHELVIMEGTGHPGVGAVVNMSNSDVAKLTNAGVIMVAEGGIGSTIDQLSMCLEPFLTKNVPILGVILNKVLDEKREKVEHYVKKWLEKYDIPLLGTLPFD
;
A
#
# COMPACT_ATOMS: atom_id res chain seq x y z
N MET A 1 -16.50 16.04 19.36
CA MET A 1 -16.86 14.73 19.91
C MET A 1 -16.75 13.73 18.78
N ARG A 2 -15.60 13.08 18.60
CA ARG A 2 -15.41 12.09 17.53
C ARG A 2 -16.06 10.79 17.98
N ASN A 3 -17.07 10.35 17.24
CA ASN A 3 -17.83 9.12 17.50
C ASN A 3 -16.90 7.91 17.56
N ASN A 4 -17.39 6.87 18.22
CA ASN A 4 -16.80 5.54 18.43
C ASN A 4 -16.65 4.75 17.11
N LEU A 5 -16.09 5.36 16.08
CA LEU A 5 -15.97 4.82 14.73
C LEU A 5 -14.79 3.84 14.72
N GLN A 6 -15.05 2.62 14.28
CA GLN A 6 -14.00 1.64 14.00
C GLN A 6 -13.33 2.04 12.68
N VAL A 7 -12.18 2.71 12.76
CA VAL A 7 -11.38 3.19 11.63
C VAL A 7 -9.92 2.84 11.86
N ASP A 8 -9.16 2.68 10.78
CA ASP A 8 -7.71 2.49 10.88
C ASP A 8 -7.03 3.72 11.51
N LYS A 9 -5.93 3.50 12.24
CA LYS A 9 -5.16 4.56 12.90
C LYS A 9 -4.56 5.53 11.89
N ASP A 10 -4.15 5.02 10.73
CA ASP A 10 -3.52 5.84 9.69
C ASP A 10 -4.53 6.82 9.08
N VAL A 11 -5.80 6.41 8.95
CA VAL A 11 -6.90 7.31 8.52
C VAL A 11 -7.08 8.48 9.48
N VAL A 12 -6.99 8.23 10.79
CA VAL A 12 -7.08 9.29 11.80
C VAL A 12 -5.91 10.28 11.68
N LEU A 13 -4.70 9.77 11.47
CA LEU A 13 -3.51 10.60 11.26
C LEU A 13 -3.66 11.49 10.00
N PHE A 14 -4.10 10.91 8.88
CA PHE A 14 -4.28 11.67 7.64
C PHE A 14 -5.40 12.70 7.75
N ALA A 15 -6.51 12.38 8.40
CA ALA A 15 -7.58 13.34 8.61
C ALA A 15 -7.13 14.54 9.44
N ASP A 16 -6.30 14.32 10.46
CA ASP A 16 -5.74 15.40 11.28
C ASP A 16 -4.71 16.24 10.51
N LEU A 17 -3.93 15.63 9.62
CA LEU A 17 -2.90 16.33 8.82
C LEU A 17 -3.48 17.08 7.61
N LEU A 18 -4.49 16.52 6.96
CA LEU A 18 -5.07 17.02 5.71
C LEU A 18 -6.42 17.74 5.90
N ASP A 19 -6.91 17.80 7.14
CA ASP A 19 -8.14 18.48 7.55
C ASP A 19 -9.39 18.03 6.75
N PHE A 20 -9.67 16.72 6.76
CA PHE A 20 -10.88 16.15 6.15
C PHE A 20 -11.71 15.31 7.13
N ASP A 21 -13.01 15.22 6.87
CA ASP A 21 -13.94 14.41 7.65
C ASP A 21 -13.82 12.91 7.35
N ILE A 22 -13.71 12.08 8.40
CA ILE A 22 -13.59 10.62 8.25
C ILE A 22 -14.98 9.99 8.08
N ASP A 23 -15.20 9.42 6.90
CA ASP A 23 -16.21 8.39 6.66
C ASP A 23 -15.57 6.98 6.64
N PRO A 24 -15.82 6.10 7.62
CA PRO A 24 -15.22 4.77 7.67
C PRO A 24 -15.51 3.91 6.43
N ALA A 25 -16.71 4.03 5.83
CA ALA A 25 -17.08 3.20 4.69
C ALA A 25 -16.28 3.57 3.43
N ILE A 26 -15.77 4.79 3.37
CA ILE A 26 -14.99 5.33 2.25
C ILE A 26 -13.49 5.26 2.54
N HIS A 27 -13.07 5.62 3.75
CA HIS A 27 -11.65 5.72 4.11
C HIS A 27 -11.07 4.42 4.69
N SER A 28 -11.92 3.48 5.12
CA SER A 28 -11.50 2.18 5.64
C SER A 28 -12.52 1.08 5.24
N PRO A 29 -12.74 0.86 3.92
CA PRO A 29 -13.81 -0.02 3.40
C PRO A 29 -13.63 -1.50 3.76
N VAL A 30 -12.43 -1.89 4.21
CA VAL A 30 -12.09 -3.25 4.64
C VAL A 30 -11.43 -3.18 6.00
N ILE A 31 -12.16 -3.60 7.04
CA ILE A 31 -11.64 -3.74 8.40
C ILE A 31 -11.72 -5.21 8.78
N LEU A 32 -10.56 -5.85 8.86
CA LEU A 32 -10.46 -7.24 9.31
C LEU A 32 -10.36 -7.27 10.84
N GLY A 33 -11.52 -7.18 11.48
CA GLY A 33 -11.65 -7.36 12.93
C GLY A 33 -11.32 -8.79 13.38
N GLN A 34 -11.29 -8.99 14.69
CA GLN A 34 -11.07 -10.32 15.27
C GLN A 34 -12.13 -11.31 14.76
N GLY A 35 -11.69 -12.46 14.22
CA GLY A 35 -12.57 -13.50 13.67
C GLY A 35 -12.96 -13.30 12.20
N ALA A 36 -12.81 -12.10 11.62
CA ALA A 36 -13.23 -11.83 10.25
C ALA A 36 -12.53 -12.72 9.21
N THR A 37 -11.27 -13.08 9.45
CA THR A 37 -10.49 -13.94 8.54
C THR A 37 -10.98 -15.38 8.57
N THR A 38 -11.32 -15.93 9.73
CA THR A 38 -11.90 -17.28 9.85
C THR A 38 -13.33 -17.31 9.32
N ASP A 39 -14.12 -16.28 9.62
CA ASP A 39 -15.50 -16.16 9.11
C ASP A 39 -15.53 -16.09 7.57
N PHE A 40 -14.56 -15.41 6.95
CA PHE A 40 -14.41 -15.37 5.50
C PHE A 40 -14.05 -16.75 4.92
N LEU A 41 -13.18 -17.51 5.60
CA LEU A 41 -12.83 -18.86 5.15
C LEU A 41 -14.01 -19.84 5.28
N ASP A 42 -14.88 -19.65 6.27
CA ASP A 42 -16.07 -20.48 6.47
C ASP A 42 -17.21 -20.12 5.51
N VAL A 43 -17.48 -18.81 5.32
CA VAL A 43 -18.63 -18.31 4.56
C VAL A 43 -18.26 -17.05 3.76
N PRO A 44 -17.46 -17.17 2.69
CA PRO A 44 -16.92 -16.03 1.95
C PRO A 44 -18.00 -15.14 1.33
N GLU A 45 -19.16 -15.70 0.96
CA GLU A 45 -20.29 -14.99 0.36
C GLU A 45 -20.96 -13.95 1.26
N LYS A 46 -20.67 -13.96 2.58
CA LYS A 46 -21.14 -12.91 3.51
C LYS A 46 -20.38 -11.60 3.35
N PHE A 47 -19.23 -11.62 2.65
CA PHE A 47 -18.35 -10.49 2.52
C PHE A 47 -18.32 -9.98 1.08
N ASN A 48 -18.38 -8.66 0.92
CA ASN A 48 -18.28 -8.02 -0.38
C ASN A 48 -17.13 -7.01 -0.43
N PHE A 49 -15.96 -7.40 0.09
CA PHE A 49 -14.78 -6.53 0.12
C PHE A 49 -14.42 -5.93 -1.24
N PRO A 50 -14.47 -6.67 -2.38
CA PRO A 50 -14.16 -6.07 -3.68
C PRO A 50 -15.09 -4.90 -4.01
N GLN A 51 -16.40 -5.05 -3.80
CA GLN A 51 -17.35 -3.98 -4.10
C GLN A 51 -17.18 -2.80 -3.14
N ASN A 52 -16.96 -3.05 -1.85
CA ASN A 52 -16.72 -1.98 -0.87
C ASN A 52 -15.51 -1.13 -1.26
N ILE A 53 -14.41 -1.76 -1.70
CA ILE A 53 -13.22 -1.07 -2.19
C ILE A 53 -13.52 -0.24 -3.44
N LEU A 54 -14.23 -0.83 -4.42
CA LEU A 54 -14.58 -0.12 -5.65
C LEU A 54 -15.49 1.08 -5.36
N ASP A 55 -16.50 0.92 -4.53
CA ASP A 55 -17.44 1.99 -4.17
C ASP A 55 -16.72 3.15 -3.48
N ALA A 56 -15.82 2.84 -2.53
CA ALA A 56 -14.96 3.83 -1.88
C ALA A 56 -14.03 4.54 -2.88
N HIS A 57 -13.34 3.79 -3.73
CA HIS A 57 -12.45 4.32 -4.75
C HIS A 57 -13.19 5.26 -5.73
N HIS A 58 -14.38 4.85 -6.20
CA HIS A 58 -15.20 5.67 -7.08
C HIS A 58 -15.78 6.90 -6.38
N ALA A 59 -16.14 6.81 -5.10
CA ALA A 59 -16.61 7.95 -4.33
C ALA A 59 -15.51 9.02 -4.19
N LEU A 60 -14.31 8.61 -3.77
CA LEU A 60 -13.14 9.50 -3.63
C LEU A 60 -12.71 10.07 -4.98
N GLY A 61 -12.67 9.25 -6.04
CA GLY A 61 -12.29 9.69 -7.38
C GLY A 61 -13.27 10.66 -8.05
N ARG A 62 -14.51 10.77 -7.55
CA ARG A 62 -15.46 11.81 -7.98
C ARG A 62 -15.23 13.15 -7.28
N GLN A 63 -14.61 13.14 -6.10
CA GLN A 63 -14.44 14.30 -5.24
C GLN A 63 -13.02 14.87 -5.32
N HIS A 64 -12.04 14.05 -5.70
CA HIS A 64 -10.62 14.38 -5.68
C HIS A 64 -9.95 14.04 -7.01
N GLU A 65 -8.94 14.83 -7.39
CA GLU A 65 -8.14 14.61 -8.60
C GLU A 65 -7.18 13.41 -8.46
N LEU A 66 -6.82 13.06 -7.22
CA LEU A 66 -5.91 11.97 -6.89
C LEU A 66 -6.41 11.24 -5.64
N VAL A 67 -6.35 9.90 -5.69
CA VAL A 67 -6.61 9.03 -4.53
C VAL A 67 -5.35 8.25 -4.22
N ILE A 68 -4.84 8.41 -3.00
CA ILE A 68 -3.73 7.62 -2.48
C ILE A 68 -4.31 6.53 -1.58
N MET A 69 -3.91 5.28 -1.85
CA MET A 69 -4.31 4.13 -1.05
C MET A 69 -3.08 3.58 -0.35
N GLU A 70 -3.14 3.49 0.97
CA GLU A 70 -2.09 2.86 1.76
C GLU A 70 -2.29 1.34 1.80
N GLY A 71 -1.24 0.60 1.45
CA GLY A 71 -1.18 -0.83 1.64
C GLY A 71 -0.67 -1.17 3.04
N THR A 72 -1.11 -2.29 3.59
CA THR A 72 -0.69 -2.71 4.95
C THR A 72 0.45 -3.72 4.88
N GLY A 73 1.43 -3.59 5.78
CA GLY A 73 2.52 -4.55 5.95
C GLY A 73 3.29 -4.85 4.65
N HIS A 74 3.17 -6.07 4.15
CA HIS A 74 3.82 -6.52 2.90
C HIS A 74 2.77 -6.82 1.82
N PRO A 75 3.15 -6.94 0.54
CA PRO A 75 2.20 -7.05 -0.58
C PRO A 75 1.19 -8.21 -0.55
N GLY A 76 1.42 -9.22 0.30
CA GLY A 76 0.54 -10.37 0.49
C GLY A 76 -0.43 -10.26 1.67
N VAL A 77 -0.30 -9.23 2.52
CA VAL A 77 -1.27 -8.97 3.59
C VAL A 77 -2.65 -8.77 2.96
N GLY A 78 -3.66 -9.46 3.48
CA GLY A 78 -5.02 -9.51 2.91
C GLY A 78 -5.30 -10.73 2.04
N ALA A 79 -4.30 -11.59 1.75
CA ALA A 79 -4.48 -12.79 0.93
C ALA A 79 -5.54 -13.76 1.47
N VAL A 80 -5.72 -13.85 2.80
CA VAL A 80 -6.74 -14.71 3.44
C VAL A 80 -8.17 -14.34 3.03
N VAL A 81 -8.41 -13.08 2.67
CA VAL A 81 -9.71 -12.59 2.19
C VAL A 81 -9.69 -12.28 0.68
N ASN A 82 -8.71 -12.81 -0.04
CA ASN A 82 -8.46 -12.56 -1.47
C ASN A 82 -8.27 -11.08 -1.84
N MET A 83 -7.98 -10.21 -0.88
CA MET A 83 -7.79 -8.77 -1.07
C MET A 83 -6.40 -8.37 -0.59
N SER A 84 -5.35 -9.01 -1.13
CA SER A 84 -4.00 -8.56 -0.85
C SER A 84 -3.74 -7.17 -1.43
N ASN A 85 -2.71 -6.45 -0.99
CA ASN A 85 -2.36 -5.14 -1.57
C ASN A 85 -2.24 -5.21 -3.11
N SER A 86 -1.69 -6.31 -3.63
CA SER A 86 -1.60 -6.56 -5.08
C SER A 86 -2.95 -6.84 -5.76
N ASP A 87 -3.91 -7.45 -5.06
CA ASP A 87 -5.29 -7.64 -5.54
C ASP A 87 -6.04 -6.31 -5.56
N VAL A 88 -5.91 -5.51 -4.51
CA VAL A 88 -6.53 -4.18 -4.41
C VAL A 88 -6.01 -3.24 -5.49
N ALA A 89 -4.69 -3.19 -5.69
CA ALA A 89 -4.09 -2.39 -6.75
C ALA A 89 -4.57 -2.83 -8.15
N LYS A 90 -4.72 -4.15 -8.37
CA LYS A 90 -5.27 -4.67 -9.62
C LYS A 90 -6.74 -4.30 -9.81
N LEU A 91 -7.55 -4.47 -8.76
CA LEU A 91 -8.99 -4.21 -8.74
C LEU A 91 -9.30 -2.74 -9.05
N THR A 92 -8.50 -1.83 -8.51
CA THR A 92 -8.65 -0.37 -8.66
C THR A 92 -7.88 0.20 -9.86
N ASN A 93 -7.17 -0.66 -10.62
CA ASN A 93 -6.27 -0.24 -11.70
C ASN A 93 -5.27 0.84 -11.26
N ALA A 94 -4.76 0.73 -10.03
CA ALA A 94 -3.82 1.68 -9.46
C ALA A 94 -2.37 1.33 -9.80
N GLY A 95 -1.55 2.36 -9.97
CA GLY A 95 -0.10 2.22 -9.94
C GLY A 95 0.42 2.16 -8.51
N VAL A 96 1.55 1.47 -8.31
CA VAL A 96 2.13 1.22 -6.99
C VAL A 96 3.48 1.92 -6.86
N ILE A 97 3.68 2.65 -5.76
CA ILE A 97 4.99 3.11 -5.33
C ILE A 97 5.41 2.26 -4.14
N MET A 98 6.59 1.64 -4.22
CA MET A 98 7.14 0.85 -3.14
C MET A 98 7.98 1.74 -2.22
N VAL A 99 7.74 1.67 -0.92
CA VAL A 99 8.60 2.32 0.08
C VAL A 99 9.36 1.23 0.83
N ALA A 100 10.69 1.28 0.78
CA ALA A 100 11.56 0.31 1.44
C ALA A 100 12.60 1.03 2.32
N GLU A 101 13.11 0.37 3.35
CA GLU A 101 14.17 0.97 4.17
C GLU A 101 15.52 1.03 3.43
N GLY A 102 16.33 2.02 3.79
CA GLY A 102 17.65 2.28 3.23
C GLY A 102 18.63 1.16 3.50
N GLY A 103 19.30 0.70 2.45
CA GLY A 103 20.21 -0.43 2.48
C GLY A 103 20.53 -0.90 1.07
N ILE A 104 21.36 -1.93 0.95
CA ILE A 104 21.66 -2.54 -0.35
C ILE A 104 21.15 -3.98 -0.33
N GLY A 105 21.81 -4.87 0.42
CA GLY A 105 21.43 -6.29 0.47
C GLY A 105 20.01 -6.49 0.99
N SER A 106 19.73 -6.05 2.21
CA SER A 106 18.41 -6.19 2.84
C SER A 106 17.27 -5.58 2.02
N THR A 107 17.51 -4.39 1.46
CA THR A 107 16.54 -3.67 0.62
C THR A 107 16.25 -4.44 -0.67
N ILE A 108 17.30 -4.91 -1.35
CA ILE A 108 17.16 -5.70 -2.58
C ILE A 108 16.47 -7.03 -2.30
N ASP A 109 16.84 -7.73 -1.23
CA ASP A 109 16.22 -9.00 -0.86
C ASP A 109 14.72 -8.81 -0.58
N GLN A 110 14.35 -7.78 0.19
CA GLN A 110 12.96 -7.43 0.46
C GLN A 110 12.20 -7.06 -0.82
N LEU A 111 12.76 -6.18 -1.65
CA LEU A 111 12.13 -5.76 -2.91
C LEU A 111 11.93 -6.95 -3.85
N SER A 112 12.90 -7.86 -3.95
CA SER A 112 12.79 -9.05 -4.80
C SER A 112 11.56 -9.89 -4.47
N MET A 113 11.23 -10.04 -3.19
CA MET A 113 10.02 -10.75 -2.76
C MET A 113 8.75 -9.91 -2.95
N CYS A 114 8.84 -8.60 -2.72
CA CYS A 114 7.68 -7.72 -2.70
C CYS A 114 7.19 -7.29 -4.08
N LEU A 115 8.08 -7.26 -5.10
CA LEU A 115 7.68 -6.87 -6.45
C LEU A 115 6.87 -7.97 -7.15
N GLU A 116 7.19 -9.24 -6.90
CA GLU A 116 6.63 -10.39 -7.63
C GLU A 116 5.08 -10.45 -7.66
N PRO A 117 4.34 -10.23 -6.56
CA PRO A 117 2.88 -10.25 -6.59
C PRO A 117 2.28 -9.20 -7.53
N PHE A 118 2.88 -8.02 -7.64
CA PHE A 118 2.43 -6.95 -8.53
C PHE A 118 2.78 -7.26 -9.98
N LEU A 119 4.02 -7.70 -10.24
CA LEU A 119 4.48 -8.09 -11.58
C LEU A 119 3.62 -9.22 -12.16
N THR A 120 3.35 -10.27 -11.36
CA THR A 120 2.52 -11.42 -11.76
C THR A 120 1.09 -11.00 -12.13
N LYS A 121 0.55 -9.97 -11.48
CA LYS A 121 -0.80 -9.43 -11.74
C LYS A 121 -0.82 -8.35 -12.82
N ASN A 122 0.32 -8.03 -13.42
CA ASN A 122 0.51 -6.92 -14.35
C ASN A 122 0.01 -5.59 -13.74
N VAL A 123 0.35 -5.34 -12.48
CA VAL A 123 0.11 -4.06 -11.81
C VAL A 123 1.34 -3.17 -12.05
N PRO A 124 1.17 -1.93 -12.54
CA PRO A 124 2.29 -1.06 -12.83
C PRO A 124 2.96 -0.58 -11.53
N ILE A 125 4.25 -0.87 -11.39
CA ILE A 125 5.08 -0.34 -10.31
C ILE A 125 5.71 0.95 -10.82
N LEU A 126 5.23 2.08 -10.30
CA LEU A 126 5.61 3.42 -10.74
C LEU A 126 7.01 3.82 -10.26
N GLY A 127 7.52 3.17 -9.21
CA GLY A 127 8.86 3.38 -8.72
C GLY A 127 9.06 2.94 -7.27
N VAL A 128 10.28 3.15 -6.79
CA VAL A 128 10.70 2.86 -5.41
C VAL A 128 11.19 4.13 -4.72
N ILE A 129 10.81 4.32 -3.46
CA ILE A 129 11.38 5.32 -2.55
C ILE A 129 12.14 4.58 -1.44
N LEU A 130 13.38 4.98 -1.17
CA LEU A 130 14.13 4.46 -0.03
C LEU A 130 13.98 5.40 1.16
N ASN A 131 13.34 4.92 2.21
CA ASN A 131 13.19 5.67 3.46
C ASN A 131 14.33 5.36 4.42
N LYS A 132 14.62 6.27 5.35
CA LYS A 132 15.60 6.08 6.42
C LYS A 132 17.02 5.77 5.92
N VAL A 133 17.46 6.46 4.88
CA VAL A 133 18.81 6.31 4.33
C VAL A 133 19.80 7.13 5.17
N LEU A 134 20.88 6.49 5.63
CA LEU A 134 21.99 7.19 6.28
C LEU A 134 22.70 8.10 5.28
N ASP A 135 22.85 9.38 5.60
CA ASP A 135 23.40 10.39 4.68
C ASP A 135 24.79 10.03 4.16
N GLU A 136 25.68 9.56 5.03
CA GLU A 136 27.03 9.08 4.68
C GLU A 136 27.05 7.90 3.70
N LYS A 137 25.93 7.16 3.56
CA LYS A 137 25.78 6.02 2.65
C LYS A 137 24.85 6.30 1.47
N ARG A 138 24.26 7.50 1.40
CA ARG A 138 23.18 7.83 0.45
C ARG A 138 23.57 7.55 -0.99
N GLU A 139 24.68 8.14 -1.46
CA GLU A 139 25.15 7.96 -2.84
C GLU A 139 25.38 6.49 -3.20
N LYS A 140 25.96 5.74 -2.25
CA LYS A 140 26.25 4.31 -2.43
C LYS A 140 24.96 3.49 -2.51
N VAL A 141 24.03 3.73 -1.60
CA VAL A 141 22.72 3.06 -1.56
C VAL A 141 21.94 3.33 -2.84
N GLU A 142 21.82 4.61 -3.23
CA GLU A 142 21.14 5.02 -4.46
C GLU A 142 21.74 4.35 -5.69
N HIS A 143 23.06 4.39 -5.84
CA HIS A 143 23.75 3.80 -6.99
C HIS A 143 23.43 2.31 -7.17
N TYR A 144 23.58 1.53 -6.10
CA TYR A 144 23.42 0.07 -6.20
C TYR A 144 21.97 -0.38 -6.27
N VAL A 145 21.06 0.26 -5.53
CA VAL A 145 19.64 -0.08 -5.61
C VAL A 145 19.08 0.31 -6.98
N LYS A 146 19.42 1.50 -7.50
CA LYS A 146 19.03 1.91 -8.86
C LYS A 146 19.51 0.90 -9.91
N LYS A 147 20.79 0.51 -9.86
CA LYS A 147 21.35 -0.51 -10.77
C LYS A 147 20.61 -1.85 -10.71
N TRP A 148 20.10 -2.23 -9.55
CA TRP A 148 19.31 -3.46 -9.42
C TRP A 148 17.90 -3.29 -10.02
N LEU A 149 17.25 -2.15 -9.77
CA LEU A 149 15.92 -1.83 -10.27
C LEU A 149 15.84 -1.68 -11.80
N GLU A 150 16.94 -1.27 -12.44
CA GLU A 150 17.05 -1.19 -13.92
C GLU A 150 16.69 -2.51 -14.62
N LYS A 151 16.90 -3.66 -13.97
CA LYS A 151 16.55 -4.98 -14.52
C LYS A 151 15.05 -5.21 -14.64
N TYR A 152 14.26 -4.46 -13.90
CA TYR A 152 12.81 -4.55 -13.83
C TYR A 152 12.12 -3.36 -14.52
N ASP A 153 12.90 -2.43 -15.10
CA ASP A 153 12.40 -1.17 -15.66
C ASP A 153 11.63 -0.32 -14.63
N ILE A 154 12.09 -0.33 -13.38
CA ILE A 154 11.47 0.42 -12.27
C ILE A 154 12.39 1.59 -11.88
N PRO A 155 11.90 2.83 -11.84
CA PRO A 155 12.71 3.96 -11.41
C PRO A 155 12.88 4.00 -9.89
N LEU A 156 14.08 4.37 -9.44
CA LEU A 156 14.28 4.89 -8.08
C LEU A 156 13.82 6.35 -8.07
N LEU A 157 12.72 6.64 -7.37
CA LEU A 157 12.11 7.98 -7.32
C LEU A 157 12.85 8.93 -6.39
N GLY A 158 13.50 8.39 -5.35
CA GLY A 158 14.30 9.19 -4.44
C GLY A 158 14.60 8.47 -3.13
N THR A 159 15.27 9.22 -2.24
CA THR A 159 15.62 8.76 -0.90
C THR A 159 15.21 9.79 0.14
N LEU A 160 14.82 9.31 1.32
CA LEU A 160 14.57 10.11 2.51
C LEU A 160 15.63 9.80 3.55
N PRO A 161 16.20 10.82 4.22
CA PRO A 161 17.20 10.62 5.26
C PRO A 161 16.62 9.86 6.46
N PHE A 162 17.50 9.31 7.29
CA PHE A 162 17.12 8.75 8.59
C PHE A 162 16.64 9.80 9.59
N ASP A 163 17.17 11.03 9.48
CA ASP A 163 16.91 12.17 10.37
C ASP A 163 16.41 13.41 9.59
#